data_AF-A0A2N3LG50-F1
#
_entry.id   AF-A0A2N3LG50-F1
#
_cell.length_a   1.000
_cell.length_b   1.000
_cell.length_c   1.000
_cell.angle_alpha   90.00
_cell.angle_beta   90.00
_cell.angle_gamma   90.00
#
_symmetry.space_group_name_H-M   'P 1'
#
loop_
_entity.id
_entity.type
_entity.pdbx_description
1 polymer ?
#
loop_
_entity_poly.entity_id
_entity_poly.type
_entity_poly.pdbx_seq_one_letter_code
_entity_poly.pdbx_strand_id
1 'polypeptide(L)'
;MNKNYFIAGTIFCMIMCILSLFVFINPPLFIIFLILMITSIAMTNIIVSKTEKKNIENDIQKINNLINKNNLNKDQFFMNLDHTEAILLDQENKLLATLKNVNNDFQLTQLPFSSIIESEIIVDEVSVILGSKSGQSYRS
;
A
#
# COMPACT_ATOMS: atom_id res chain seq x y z
N MET A 1 4.70 -6.10 -25.88
CA MET A 1 4.91 -4.67 -25.55
C MET A 1 3.57 -3.96 -25.68
N ASN A 2 3.06 -3.32 -24.62
CA ASN A 2 1.70 -2.74 -24.62
C ASN A 2 1.63 -1.60 -25.65
N LYS A 3 0.67 -1.61 -26.58
CA LYS A 3 0.56 -0.60 -27.65
C LYS A 3 0.51 0.84 -27.10
N ASN A 4 -0.03 1.01 -25.90
CA ASN A 4 -0.13 2.31 -25.22
C ASN A 4 1.24 2.88 -24.83
N TYR A 5 2.21 2.05 -24.43
CA TYR A 5 3.56 2.52 -24.10
C TYR A 5 4.34 2.94 -25.35
N PHE A 6 4.11 2.26 -26.48
CA PHE A 6 4.74 2.63 -27.74
C PHE A 6 4.25 4.00 -28.23
N ILE A 7 2.92 4.23 -28.19
CA ILE A 7 2.33 5.52 -28.58
C ILE A 7 2.81 6.63 -27.65
N ALA A 8 2.78 6.43 -26.33
CA ALA A 8 3.27 7.40 -25.36
C ALA A 8 4.75 7.76 -25.59
N GLY A 9 5.59 6.75 -25.87
CA GLY A 9 7.01 6.95 -26.19
C GLY A 9 7.23 7.80 -27.46
N THR A 10 6.46 7.54 -28.53
CA THR A 10 6.57 8.33 -29.77
C THR A 10 6.15 9.78 -29.58
N ILE A 11 5.08 10.04 -28.82
CA ILE A 11 4.63 11.41 -28.49
C ILE A 11 5.69 12.14 -27.67
N PHE A 12 6.28 11.48 -26.68
CA PHE A 12 7.35 12.06 -25.87
C PHE A 12 8.58 12.42 -26.70
N CYS A 13 9.02 11.55 -27.62
CA CYS A 13 10.12 11.84 -28.53
C CYS A 13 9.82 13.04 -29.45
N MET A 14 8.61 13.14 -30.01
CA MET A 14 8.22 14.28 -30.84
C MET A 14 8.27 15.61 -30.08
N ILE A 15 7.79 15.63 -28.83
CA ILE A 15 7.83 16.83 -27.97
C ILE A 15 9.28 17.26 -27.71
N MET A 16 10.18 16.30 -27.44
CA MET A 16 11.60 16.59 -27.23
C MET A 16 12.29 17.15 -28.47
N CYS A 17 11.98 16.62 -29.65
CA CYS A 17 12.48 17.15 -30.92
C CYS A 17 12.01 18.60 -31.15
N ILE A 18 10.73 18.90 -30.90
CA ILE A 18 10.19 20.25 -31.05
C ILE A 18 10.86 21.22 -30.06
N LEU A 19 11.00 20.83 -28.79
CA LEU A 19 11.68 21.64 -27.77
C LEU A 19 13.13 21.95 -28.14
N SER A 20 13.85 21.01 -28.76
CA SER A 20 15.23 21.22 -29.22
C SER A 20 15.37 22.29 -30.31
N LEU A 21 14.36 22.43 -31.18
CA LEU A 21 14.35 23.47 -32.23
C LEU A 21 14.14 24.88 -31.64
N PHE A 22 13.37 24.99 -30.57
CA PHE A 22 13.12 26.27 -29.89
C PHE A 22 14.39 26.86 -29.24
N VAL A 23 15.37 26.03 -28.88
CA VAL A 23 16.67 26.48 -28.33
C VAL A 23 17.39 27.42 -29.30
N PHE A 24 17.32 27.13 -30.60
CA PHE A 24 18.03 27.89 -31.63
C PHE A 24 17.27 29.12 -32.13
N ILE A 25 15.93 29.10 -32.04
CA ILE A 25 15.07 30.17 -32.58
C ILE A 25 14.89 31.28 -31.54
N ASN A 26 14.67 30.94 -30.27
CA ASN A 26 14.40 31.94 -29.22
C ASN A 26 14.78 31.39 -27.83
N PRO A 27 16.06 31.50 -27.43
CA PRO A 27 16.57 30.96 -26.17
C PRO A 27 15.79 31.39 -24.91
N PRO A 28 15.31 32.66 -24.78
CA PRO A 28 14.47 33.07 -23.66
C PRO A 28 13.17 32.27 -23.53
N LEU A 29 12.49 31.98 -24.65
CA LEU A 29 11.26 31.19 -24.64
C LEU A 29 11.53 29.74 -24.21
N PHE A 30 12.65 29.15 -24.63
CA PHE A 30 13.05 27.81 -24.21
C PHE A 30 13.21 27.72 -22.69
N ILE A 31 13.82 28.72 -22.05
CA ILE A 31 13.97 28.77 -20.58
C ILE A 31 12.59 28.79 -19.90
N ILE A 32 11.65 29.58 -20.41
CA ILE A 32 10.28 29.65 -19.89
C ILE A 32 9.59 28.28 -20.00
N PHE A 33 9.70 27.61 -21.15
CA PHE A 33 9.16 26.26 -21.34
C PHE A 33 9.76 25.23 -20.39
N LEU A 34 11.08 25.29 -20.15
CA LEU A 34 11.77 24.38 -19.24
C LEU A 34 11.29 24.58 -17.79
N ILE A 35 11.11 25.84 -17.36
CA ILE A 35 10.54 26.17 -16.04
C ILE A 35 9.10 25.64 -15.92
N LEU A 36 8.27 25.83 -16.95
CA LEU A 36 6.90 25.31 -16.98
C LEU A 36 6.87 23.78 -16.89
N MET A 37 7.80 23.09 -17.56
CA MET A 37 7.89 21.63 -17.50
C MET A 37 8.26 21.15 -16.10
N ILE A 38 9.28 21.75 -15.47
CA ILE A 38 9.70 21.40 -14.10
C ILE A 38 8.58 21.67 -13.10
N THR A 39 7.92 22.83 -13.20
CA THR A 39 6.80 23.17 -12.31
C THR A 39 5.61 22.23 -12.50
N SER A 40 5.30 21.81 -13.73
CA SER A 40 4.27 20.79 -13.98
C SER A 40 4.62 19.47 -13.32
N ILE A 41 5.85 18.98 -13.45
CA ILE A 41 6.30 17.71 -12.82
C ILE A 41 6.21 17.81 -11.30
N ALA A 42 6.69 18.92 -10.73
CA ALA A 42 6.64 19.16 -9.29
C ALA A 42 5.19 19.17 -8.77
N MET A 43 4.28 19.86 -9.48
CA MET A 43 2.85 19.88 -9.13
C MET A 43 2.22 18.50 -9.23
N THR A 44 2.52 17.72 -10.28
CA THR A 44 2.03 16.34 -10.41
C THR A 44 2.48 15.48 -9.23
N ASN A 45 3.75 15.55 -8.83
CA ASN A 45 4.26 14.79 -7.68
C ASN A 45 3.58 15.20 -6.36
N ILE A 46 3.31 16.50 -6.17
CA ILE A 46 2.56 16.99 -5.01
C ILE A 46 1.12 16.47 -5.02
N ILE A 47 0.45 16.45 -6.18
CA ILE A 47 -0.92 15.96 -6.30
C ILE A 47 -0.99 14.44 -6.06
N VAL A 48 -0.05 13.68 -6.65
CA VAL A 48 0.03 12.23 -6.48
C VAL A 48 0.27 11.89 -5.01
N SER A 49 1.27 12.49 -4.36
CA SER A 49 1.54 12.24 -2.93
C SER A 49 0.38 12.62 -2.01
N LYS A 50 -0.34 13.72 -2.29
CA LYS A 50 -1.57 14.07 -1.55
C LYS A 50 -2.67 13.03 -1.75
N THR A 51 -2.82 12.52 -2.98
CA THR A 51 -3.82 11.50 -3.31
C THR A 51 -3.50 10.18 -2.63
N GLU A 52 -2.23 9.75 -2.67
CA GLU A 52 -1.75 8.55 -1.98
C GLU A 52 -1.99 8.65 -0.48
N LYS A 53 -1.62 9.78 0.14
CA LYS A 53 -1.87 10.01 1.56
C LYS A 53 -3.36 9.90 1.90
N LYS A 54 -4.23 10.49 1.08
CA LYS A 54 -5.69 10.41 1.28
C LYS A 54 -6.22 8.98 1.12
N ASN A 55 -5.68 8.21 0.19
CA ASN A 55 -6.06 6.81 0.01
C ASN A 55 -5.68 5.96 1.22
N ILE A 56 -4.46 6.14 1.73
CA ILE A 56 -3.98 5.47 2.96
C ILE A 56 -4.90 5.80 4.15
N GLU A 57 -5.24 7.08 4.35
CA GLU A 57 -6.15 7.50 5.42
C GLU A 57 -7.53 6.84 5.27
N ASN A 58 -8.07 6.76 4.04
CA ASN A 58 -9.35 6.08 3.78
C ASN A 58 -9.27 4.57 4.06
N ASP A 59 -8.19 3.90 3.68
CA ASP A 59 -8.03 2.46 3.88
C ASP A 59 -7.91 2.14 5.38
N ILE A 60 -7.16 2.94 6.14
CA ILE A 60 -7.11 2.84 7.60
C ILE A 60 -8.49 3.04 8.21
N GLN A 61 -9.27 4.02 7.75
CA GLN A 61 -10.64 4.22 8.23
C GLN A 61 -11.55 3.02 7.94
N LYS A 62 -11.48 2.46 6.73
CA LYS A 62 -12.24 1.24 6.36
C LYS A 62 -11.91 0.07 7.30
N ILE A 63 -10.63 -0.14 7.57
CA ILE A 63 -10.16 -1.18 8.50
C ILE A 63 -10.67 -0.93 9.92
N ASN A 64 -10.57 0.31 10.42
CA ASN A 64 -11.07 0.68 11.74
C ASN A 64 -12.58 0.42 11.87
N ASN A 65 -13.34 0.77 10.84
CA ASN A 65 -14.79 0.52 10.81
C ASN A 65 -15.11 -0.97 10.83
N LEU A 66 -14.35 -1.80 10.11
CA LEU A 66 -14.50 -3.25 10.13
C LEU A 66 -14.18 -3.84 11.50
N ILE A 67 -13.10 -3.39 12.14
CA ILE A 67 -12.70 -3.87 13.47
C ILE A 67 -13.79 -3.54 14.49
N ASN A 68 -14.26 -2.28 14.52
CA ASN A 68 -15.31 -1.83 15.43
C ASN A 68 -16.64 -2.56 15.18
N LYS A 69 -17.03 -2.76 13.91
CA LYS A 69 -18.25 -3.47 13.54
C LYS A 69 -18.26 -4.92 14.03
N ASN A 70 -17.09 -5.55 14.10
CA ASN A 70 -16.94 -6.94 14.51
C ASN A 70 -16.54 -7.10 16.00
N ASN A 71 -16.60 -6.02 16.78
CA ASN A 71 -16.22 -6.00 18.20
C ASN A 71 -14.83 -6.61 18.48
N LEU A 72 -13.88 -6.36 17.58
CA LEU A 72 -12.52 -6.85 17.71
C LEU A 72 -11.67 -5.86 18.50
N ASN A 73 -10.90 -6.36 19.45
CA ASN A 73 -9.90 -5.58 20.17
C ASN A 73 -8.58 -5.54 19.39
N LYS A 74 -7.89 -4.40 19.49
CA LYS A 74 -6.61 -4.18 18.80
C LYS A 74 -5.43 -4.28 19.75
N ASP A 75 -5.17 -5.48 20.27
CA ASP A 75 -4.00 -5.69 21.13
C ASP A 75 -2.70 -5.60 20.32
N GLN A 76 -2.66 -6.24 19.15
CA GLN A 76 -1.58 -6.06 18.19
C GLN A 76 -2.13 -5.95 16.77
N PHE A 77 -1.58 -5.01 16.00
CA PHE A 77 -2.01 -4.74 14.64
C PHE A 77 -0.79 -4.57 13.74
N PHE A 78 -0.74 -5.36 12.69
CA PHE A 78 0.32 -5.35 11.68
C PHE A 78 -0.32 -5.08 10.32
N MET A 79 0.25 -4.17 9.55
CA MET A 79 -0.19 -3.86 8.20
C MET A 79 1.00 -3.91 7.27
N ASN A 80 0.82 -4.46 6.07
CA ASN A 80 1.85 -4.45 5.04
C ASN A 80 2.09 -3.01 4.53
N LEU A 81 3.30 -2.73 4.02
CA LEU A 81 3.71 -1.44 3.47
C LEU A 81 2.77 -0.95 2.34
N ASP A 82 2.22 -1.89 1.56
CA ASP A 82 1.30 -1.59 0.46
C ASP A 82 -0.16 -1.36 0.94
N HIS A 83 -0.42 -1.47 2.24
CA HIS A 83 -1.75 -1.32 2.86
C HIS A 83 -2.83 -2.27 2.29
N THR A 84 -2.46 -3.31 1.55
CA THR A 84 -3.38 -4.28 0.95
C THR A 84 -3.80 -5.37 1.92
N GLU A 85 -2.99 -5.64 2.93
CA GLU A 85 -3.18 -6.73 3.88
C GLU A 85 -2.84 -6.26 5.28
N ALA A 86 -3.62 -6.72 6.26
CA ALA A 86 -3.38 -6.46 7.67
C ALA A 86 -3.72 -7.68 8.51
N ILE A 87 -3.04 -7.82 9.63
CA ILE A 87 -3.25 -8.86 10.63
C ILE A 87 -3.53 -8.17 11.96
N LEU A 88 -4.59 -8.60 12.62
CA LEU A 88 -4.99 -8.17 13.94
C LEU A 88 -4.94 -9.36 14.88
N LEU A 89 -4.33 -9.18 16.05
CA LEU A 89 -4.40 -10.12 17.15
C LEU A 89 -5.27 -9.52 18.26
N ASP A 90 -6.33 -10.25 18.60
CA ASP A 90 -7.23 -9.97 19.70
C ASP A 90 -6.97 -11.04 20.79
N GLN A 91 -6.13 -10.69 21.76
CA GLN A 91 -5.73 -11.57 22.86
C GLN A 91 -6.86 -11.76 23.86
N GLU A 92 -7.70 -10.74 24.05
CA GLU A 92 -8.85 -10.79 24.95
C GLU A 92 -9.89 -11.82 24.46
N ASN A 93 -10.25 -11.75 23.18
CA ASN A 93 -11.22 -12.67 22.57
C ASN A 93 -10.56 -13.94 21.99
N LYS A 94 -9.23 -14.06 22.04
CA LYS A 94 -8.43 -15.18 21.50
C LYS A 94 -8.68 -15.43 20.02
N LEU A 95 -8.69 -14.37 19.24
CA LEU A 95 -8.95 -14.37 17.80
C LEU A 95 -7.79 -13.73 17.03
N LEU A 96 -7.44 -14.35 15.90
CA LEU A 96 -6.62 -13.77 14.85
C LEU A 96 -7.58 -13.28 13.77
N ALA A 97 -7.47 -12.02 13.36
CA ALA A 97 -8.23 -11.52 12.22
C ALA A 97 -7.28 -11.08 11.11
N THR A 98 -7.50 -11.59 9.91
CA THR A 98 -6.76 -11.21 8.71
C THR A 98 -7.67 -10.35 7.83
N LEU A 99 -7.18 -9.17 7.44
CA LEU A 99 -7.85 -8.28 6.51
C LEU A 99 -7.10 -8.29 5.18
N LYS A 100 -7.82 -8.54 4.08
CA LYS A 100 -7.27 -8.50 2.73
C LYS A 100 -8.11 -7.62 1.83
N ASN A 101 -7.49 -6.70 1.12
CA ASN A 101 -8.13 -5.87 0.13
C ASN A 101 -8.41 -6.71 -1.13
N VAL A 102 -9.69 -6.92 -1.42
CA VAL A 102 -10.17 -7.61 -2.62
C VAL A 102 -11.14 -6.67 -3.32
N ASN A 103 -10.81 -6.24 -4.55
CA ASN A 103 -11.63 -5.32 -5.34
C ASN A 103 -11.96 -3.98 -4.64
N ASN A 104 -10.98 -3.36 -3.98
CA ASN A 104 -11.09 -2.08 -3.24
C ASN A 104 -11.89 -2.13 -1.92
N ASP A 105 -12.27 -3.31 -1.45
CA ASP A 105 -12.88 -3.52 -0.15
C ASP A 105 -12.12 -4.54 0.68
N PHE A 106 -11.98 -4.28 1.97
CA PHE A 106 -11.32 -5.20 2.89
C PHE A 106 -12.28 -6.31 3.31
N GLN A 107 -11.85 -7.54 3.07
CA GLN A 107 -12.50 -8.73 3.58
C GLN A 107 -11.84 -9.15 4.89
N LEU A 108 -12.64 -9.38 5.92
CA LEU A 108 -12.20 -9.82 7.23
C LEU A 108 -12.40 -11.34 7.33
N THR A 109 -11.34 -12.07 7.65
CA THR A 109 -11.43 -13.47 8.06
C THR A 109 -10.98 -13.57 9.50
N GLN A 110 -11.78 -14.23 10.34
CA GLN A 110 -11.50 -14.45 11.75
C GLN A 110 -11.16 -15.92 11.99
N LEU A 111 -10.11 -16.17 12.76
CA LEU A 111 -9.60 -17.47 13.09
C LEU A 111 -9.41 -17.56 14.61
N PRO A 112 -10.07 -18.50 15.31
CA PRO A 112 -9.81 -18.68 16.73
C PRO A 112 -8.39 -19.22 16.94
N PHE A 113 -7.73 -18.78 18.01
CA PHE A 113 -6.38 -19.27 18.36
C PHE A 113 -6.34 -20.79 18.54
N SER A 114 -7.46 -21.40 18.92
CA SER A 114 -7.59 -22.86 19.01
C SER A 114 -7.43 -23.58 17.66
N SER A 115 -7.68 -22.90 16.53
CA SER A 115 -7.46 -23.42 15.18
C SER A 115 -6.04 -23.16 14.65
N ILE A 116 -5.22 -22.39 15.37
CA ILE A 116 -3.86 -22.08 14.97
C ILE A 116 -2.94 -23.15 15.56
N ILE A 117 -2.47 -24.04 14.68
CA ILE A 117 -1.57 -25.15 15.03
C ILE A 117 -0.13 -24.64 15.19
N GLU A 118 0.29 -23.72 14.31
CA GLU A 118 1.60 -23.08 14.31
C GLU A 118 1.46 -21.70 13.63
N SER A 119 2.17 -20.69 14.15
CA SER A 119 2.20 -19.36 13.56
C SER A 119 3.63 -18.84 13.55
N GLU A 120 4.09 -18.44 12.38
CA GLU A 120 5.35 -17.76 12.17
C GLU A 120 5.07 -16.32 11.76
N ILE A 121 5.63 -15.36 12.50
CA ILE A 121 5.63 -13.95 12.11
C ILE A 121 7.06 -13.61 11.69
N ILE A 122 7.24 -13.28 10.42
CA ILE A 122 8.52 -12.85 9.87
C ILE A 122 8.52 -11.33 9.84
N VAL A 123 9.39 -10.71 10.64
CA VAL A 123 9.62 -9.26 10.65
C VAL A 123 11.10 -9.03 10.37
N ASP A 124 11.43 -8.29 9.31
CA ASP A 124 12.80 -7.89 8.97
C ASP A 124 13.80 -9.07 8.89
N GLU A 125 13.43 -10.15 8.18
CA GLU A 125 14.22 -11.39 8.03
C GLU A 125 14.51 -12.16 9.34
N VAL A 126 13.96 -11.70 10.47
CA VAL A 126 13.99 -12.42 11.74
C VAL A 126 12.66 -13.16 11.91
N SER A 127 12.72 -14.48 11.81
CA SER A 127 11.62 -15.38 12.14
C SER A 127 11.40 -15.35 13.65
N VAL A 128 10.24 -14.89 14.09
CA VAL A 128 9.78 -15.05 15.47
C VAL A 128 8.70 -16.14 15.47
N ILE A 129 9.13 -17.37 15.79
CA ILE A 129 8.23 -18.51 15.95
C ILE A 129 7.51 -18.37 17.29
N LEU A 130 6.22 -18.05 17.27
CA LEU A 130 5.36 -18.06 18.45
C LEU A 130 4.51 -19.34 18.41
N GLY A 131 5.05 -20.41 18.98
CA GLY A 131 4.34 -21.68 19.08
C GLY A 131 3.17 -21.61 20.07
N SER A 132 1.95 -21.85 19.59
CA SER A 132 0.76 -22.03 20.43
C SER A 132 0.76 -23.44 21.03
N LYS A 133 0.89 -23.55 22.37
CA LYS A 133 0.66 -24.80 23.11
C LYS A 133 -0.85 -25.13 23.11
N SER A 134 -1.39 -25.65 22.03
CA SER A 134 -2.64 -26.43 22.06
C SER A 134 -2.39 -27.94 22.24
N GLY A 135 -1.13 -28.36 22.41
CA GLY A 135 -0.73 -29.77 22.56
C GLY A 135 -0.10 -30.20 23.89
N GLN A 136 -0.06 -29.36 24.94
CA GLN A 136 0.35 -29.85 26.27
C GLN A 136 -0.87 -30.27 27.10
N SER A 137 -1.50 -31.35 26.65
CA SER A 137 -2.37 -32.18 27.47
C SER A 137 -1.52 -33.24 28.17
N TYR A 138 -1.53 -33.20 29.51
CA TYR A 138 -1.32 -34.33 30.44
C TYR A 138 -0.31 -35.43 30.04
N ARG A 139 0.84 -35.43 30.71
CA ARG A 139 1.38 -36.68 31.26
C ARG A 139 1.92 -36.44 32.68
N SER A 140 1.24 -37.10 33.61
CA SER A 140 1.68 -37.52 34.94
C SER A 140 3.07 -38.15 34.91
#